data_AF-A0A509LLK5-F1
#
_entry.id   AF-A0A509LLK5-F1
#
_cell.length_a   1.000
_cell.length_b   1.000
_cell.length_c   1.000
_cell.angle_alpha   90.00
_cell.angle_beta   90.00
_cell.angle_gamma   90.00
#
_symmetry.space_group_name_H-M   'P 1'
#
loop_
_entity.id
_entity.type
_entity.pdbx_description
1 polymer ?
#
loop_
_entity_poly.entity_id
_entity_poly.type
_entity_poly.pdbx_seq_one_letter_code
_entity_poly.pdbx_strand_id
1 'polypeptide(L)'
;MTQKEAFKRLMTVGGFPEPFLDGNEREARRWRRERFDRVLKEDIRDLEFIRHISGLDLFIHQLRTRVGGLVVMSNIAGEIQVSPKTVKKWLDVLERMYLVFAVRSYTKNLPRAVIKPPKVYFYDNGDVIGNEGAVFENLVATQLLKKLHFLEDRDGYRYELRYIRDKEGREVDFAILKEGMIEELIEVKFSDDKISKHLKYYAKKLNPEKATQIVATLKHSYSSGKINVLNPVTYFGQLF
;
A
#
# COMPACT_ATOMS: atom_id res chain seq x y z
N MET A 1 7.95 15.41 -19.64
CA MET A 1 7.73 13.99 -19.30
C MET A 1 6.28 13.66 -19.53
N THR A 2 5.97 12.58 -20.27
CA THR A 2 4.57 12.15 -20.50
C THR A 2 4.01 11.43 -19.27
N GLN A 3 2.68 11.35 -19.10
CA GLN A 3 2.07 10.57 -18.00
C GLN A 3 2.50 9.10 -18.00
N LYS A 4 2.66 8.51 -19.19
CA LYS A 4 3.13 7.12 -19.35
C LYS A 4 4.58 6.95 -18.91
N GLU A 5 5.44 7.93 -19.21
CA GLU A 5 6.82 7.94 -18.76
C GLU A 5 6.92 8.12 -17.24
N ALA A 6 6.12 9.03 -16.67
CA ALA A 6 6.03 9.24 -15.22
C ALA A 6 5.60 7.94 -14.51
N PHE A 7 4.57 7.27 -15.02
CA PHE A 7 4.13 5.98 -14.50
C PHE A 7 5.24 4.93 -14.55
N LYS A 8 5.96 4.83 -15.68
CA LYS A 8 7.09 3.90 -15.80
C LYS A 8 8.17 4.21 -14.75
N ARG A 9 8.54 5.48 -14.56
CA ARG A 9 9.52 5.88 -13.53
C ARG A 9 9.06 5.55 -12.12
N LEU A 10 7.79 5.82 -11.78
CA LEU A 10 7.22 5.43 -10.48
C LEU A 10 7.30 3.92 -10.21
N MET A 11 7.22 3.10 -11.27
CA MET A 11 7.33 1.65 -11.19
C MET A 11 8.78 1.15 -11.09
N THR A 12 9.78 1.89 -11.58
CA THR A 12 11.17 1.41 -11.67
C THR A 12 12.14 2.12 -10.71
N VAL A 13 12.00 3.43 -10.52
CA VAL A 13 12.92 4.25 -9.71
C VAL A 13 12.31 4.77 -8.42
N GLY A 14 10.98 4.69 -8.27
CA GLY A 14 10.28 5.11 -7.06
C GLY A 14 9.69 6.52 -7.13
N GLY A 15 9.14 6.98 -6.01
CA GLY A 15 8.42 8.24 -5.89
C GLY A 15 9.20 9.41 -5.26
N PHE A 16 10.41 9.16 -4.76
CA PHE A 16 11.25 10.23 -4.21
C PHE A 16 11.76 11.17 -5.32
N PRO A 17 11.84 12.49 -5.07
CA PRO A 17 12.20 13.46 -6.11
C PRO A 17 13.53 13.16 -6.79
N GLU A 18 14.59 12.84 -6.05
CA GLU A 18 15.93 12.70 -6.59
C GLU A 18 16.05 11.50 -7.55
N PRO A 19 15.68 10.25 -7.16
CA PRO A 19 15.66 9.13 -8.10
C PRO A 19 14.68 9.32 -9.27
N PHE A 20 13.53 9.95 -9.02
CA PHE A 20 12.49 10.12 -10.02
C PHE A 20 12.89 11.12 -11.13
N LEU A 21 13.50 12.24 -10.74
CA LEU A 21 13.96 13.27 -11.67
C LEU A 21 15.15 12.76 -12.50
N ASP A 22 16.11 12.09 -11.86
CA ASP A 22 17.26 11.49 -12.53
C ASP A 22 16.86 10.35 -13.48
N GLY A 23 15.95 9.47 -13.04
CA GLY A 23 15.40 8.38 -13.85
C GLY A 23 16.38 7.22 -14.12
N ASN A 24 17.59 7.25 -13.53
CA ASN A 24 18.57 6.17 -13.66
C ASN A 24 18.33 5.10 -12.59
N GLU A 25 17.97 3.88 -13.01
CA GLU A 25 17.71 2.79 -12.07
C GLU A 25 18.92 2.37 -11.22
N ARG A 26 20.15 2.51 -11.74
CA ARG A 26 21.37 2.20 -10.99
C ARG A 26 21.57 3.19 -9.85
N GLU A 27 21.43 4.48 -10.15
CA GLU A 27 21.58 5.53 -9.15
C GLU A 27 20.40 5.50 -8.16
N ALA A 28 19.18 5.22 -8.62
CA ALA A 28 18.02 4.98 -7.75
C ALA A 28 18.26 3.82 -6.76
N ARG A 29 18.91 2.74 -7.18
CA ARG A 29 19.29 1.63 -6.28
C ARG A 29 20.36 2.04 -5.25
N ARG A 30 21.31 2.89 -5.63
CA ARG A 30 22.34 3.41 -4.70
C ARG A 30 21.72 4.35 -3.68
N TRP A 31 20.96 5.33 -4.17
CA TRP A 31 20.27 6.31 -3.36
C TRP A 31 19.36 5.65 -2.31
N ARG A 32 18.59 4.62 -2.69
CA ARG A 32 17.74 3.87 -1.75
C ARG A 32 18.54 3.19 -0.64
N ARG A 33 19.68 2.60 -0.98
CA ARG A 33 20.56 1.93 0.00
C ARG A 33 21.10 2.94 1.01
N GLU A 34 21.63 4.06 0.51
CA GLU A 34 22.18 5.14 1.35
C GLU A 34 21.10 5.79 2.22
N ARG A 35 19.87 5.95 1.70
CA ARG A 35 18.74 6.42 2.50
C ARG A 35 18.42 5.46 3.63
N PHE A 36 18.28 4.16 3.36
CA PHE A 36 17.99 3.19 4.42
C PHE A 36 19.12 3.10 5.43
N ASP A 37 20.38 3.10 5.00
CA ASP A 37 21.52 3.11 5.90
C ASP A 37 21.48 4.31 6.87
N ARG A 38 21.19 5.52 6.36
CA ARG A 38 21.04 6.72 7.21
C ARG A 38 19.86 6.58 8.17
N VAL A 39 18.68 6.29 7.66
CA VAL A 39 17.46 6.17 8.47
C VAL A 39 17.60 5.11 9.57
N LEU A 40 18.22 3.97 9.26
CA LEU A 40 18.40 2.88 10.23
C LEU A 40 19.49 3.17 11.26
N LYS A 41 20.61 3.77 10.84
CA LYS A 41 21.78 3.99 11.72
C LYS A 41 21.68 5.26 12.56
N GLU A 42 21.11 6.32 11.99
CA GLU A 42 21.05 7.65 12.60
C GLU A 42 19.72 7.80 13.35
N ASP A 43 18.59 7.67 12.68
CA ASP A 43 17.30 8.01 13.30
C ASP A 43 16.76 6.92 14.24
N ILE A 44 16.88 5.64 13.87
CA ILE A 44 16.26 4.55 14.63
C ILE A 44 17.06 4.16 15.88
N ARG A 45 18.38 4.32 15.85
CA ARG A 45 19.24 4.03 17.00
C ARG A 45 18.95 4.95 18.19
N ASP A 46 18.49 6.16 17.91
CA ASP A 46 18.17 7.17 18.93
C ASP A 46 16.73 7.03 19.47
N LEU A 47 15.82 6.41 18.71
CA LEU A 47 14.40 6.30 19.05
C LEU A 47 14.04 5.11 19.94
N GLU A 48 14.81 4.03 19.93
CA GLU A 48 14.70 2.95 20.92
C GLU A 48 16.07 2.34 21.23
N PHE A 49 16.24 1.78 22.44
CA PHE A 49 17.31 0.82 22.75
C PHE A 49 17.10 -0.48 21.95
N ILE A 50 17.13 -0.40 20.62
CA ILE A 50 17.09 -1.56 19.74
C ILE A 50 18.45 -2.24 19.87
N ARG A 51 18.54 -3.13 20.86
CA ARG A 51 19.74 -3.96 21.10
C ARG A 51 20.06 -4.91 19.93
N HIS A 52 19.14 -5.03 18.96
CA HIS A 52 19.21 -5.96 17.83
C HIS A 52 18.91 -5.26 16.49
N ILE A 53 19.80 -4.35 16.05
CA ILE A 53 19.67 -3.66 14.74
C ILE A 53 19.51 -4.68 13.60
N SER A 54 20.25 -5.79 13.64
CA SER A 54 20.14 -6.88 12.66
C SER A 54 18.73 -7.50 12.57
N GLY A 55 18.00 -7.56 13.70
CA GLY A 55 16.62 -8.04 13.71
C GLY A 55 15.66 -7.07 13.04
N LEU A 56 15.89 -5.76 13.20
CA LEU A 56 15.11 -4.73 12.53
C LEU A 56 15.34 -4.74 11.01
N ASP A 57 16.59 -4.88 10.57
CA ASP A 57 16.93 -5.00 9.14
C ASP A 57 16.18 -6.18 8.50
N LEU A 58 16.21 -7.34 9.18
CA LEU A 58 15.50 -8.52 8.73
C LEU A 58 13.98 -8.28 8.75
N PHE A 59 13.45 -7.59 9.77
CA PHE A 59 12.03 -7.23 9.82
C PHE A 59 11.61 -6.38 8.62
N ILE A 60 12.34 -5.30 8.32
CA ILE A 60 12.09 -4.44 7.15
C ILE A 60 12.16 -5.27 5.87
N HIS A 61 13.16 -6.14 5.75
CA HIS A 61 13.26 -7.04 4.60
C HIS A 61 12.05 -7.97 4.46
N GLN A 62 11.55 -8.55 5.56
CA GLN A 62 10.33 -9.38 5.55
C GLN A 62 9.09 -8.57 5.12
N LEU A 63 9.00 -7.28 5.46
CA LEU A 63 7.92 -6.40 5.01
C LEU A 63 8.01 -6.11 3.50
N ARG A 64 9.21 -5.78 3.00
CA ARG A 64 9.44 -5.46 1.57
C ARG A 64 9.04 -6.58 0.62
N THR A 65 9.16 -7.84 1.07
CA THR A 65 8.82 -9.03 0.29
C THR A 65 7.36 -9.48 0.42
N ARG A 66 6.58 -8.84 1.31
CA ARG A 66 5.18 -9.19 1.61
C ARG A 66 4.19 -8.04 1.36
N VAL A 67 4.58 -7.05 0.56
CA VAL A 67 3.71 -5.93 0.21
C VAL A 67 2.43 -6.43 -0.45
N GLY A 68 1.29 -5.89 -0.03
CA GLY A 68 -0.05 -6.36 -0.43
C GLY A 68 -0.54 -7.64 0.27
N GLY A 69 0.35 -8.34 0.97
CA GLY A 69 0.04 -9.51 1.79
C GLY A 69 -0.36 -9.18 3.22
N LEU A 70 -0.99 -10.15 3.91
CA LEU A 70 -1.29 -10.06 5.34
C LEU A 70 -0.02 -10.24 6.18
N VAL A 71 0.25 -9.27 7.05
CA VAL A 71 1.42 -9.28 7.94
C VAL A 71 1.02 -9.81 9.32
N VAL A 72 1.27 -11.10 9.54
CA VAL A 72 1.06 -11.75 10.84
C VAL A 72 2.29 -11.53 11.72
N MET A 73 2.20 -10.59 12.67
CA MET A 73 3.34 -10.19 13.52
C MET A 73 3.98 -11.35 14.26
N SER A 74 3.20 -12.32 14.73
CA SER A 74 3.72 -13.50 15.44
C SER A 74 4.58 -14.41 14.55
N ASN A 75 4.25 -14.53 13.26
CA ASN A 75 5.00 -15.36 12.33
C ASN A 75 6.37 -14.74 12.07
N ILE A 76 6.38 -13.45 11.74
CA ILE A 76 7.62 -12.69 11.51
C ILE A 76 8.48 -12.67 12.77
N ALA A 77 7.88 -12.45 13.94
CA ALA A 77 8.59 -12.48 15.22
C ALA A 77 9.30 -13.83 15.47
N GLY A 78 8.64 -14.94 15.13
CA GLY A 78 9.23 -16.27 15.19
C GLY A 78 10.38 -16.47 14.20
N GLU A 79 10.21 -16.02 12.94
CA GLU A 79 11.24 -16.09 11.89
C GLU A 79 12.52 -15.34 12.28
N ILE A 80 12.40 -14.19 12.94
CA ILE A 80 13.53 -13.32 13.31
C ILE A 80 13.95 -13.43 14.78
N GLN A 81 13.37 -14.40 15.51
CA GLN A 81 13.68 -14.74 16.91
C GLN A 81 13.54 -13.57 17.91
N VAL A 82 12.46 -12.79 17.80
CA VAL A 82 12.11 -11.74 18.78
C VAL A 82 10.67 -11.90 19.26
N SER A 83 10.26 -11.12 20.26
CA SER A 83 8.87 -11.15 20.72
C SER A 83 7.91 -10.48 19.71
N PRO A 84 6.65 -10.94 19.58
CA PRO A 84 5.64 -10.23 18.77
C PRO A 84 5.42 -8.78 19.21
N LYS A 85 5.61 -8.48 20.50
CA LYS A 85 5.55 -7.11 21.04
C LYS A 85 6.67 -6.23 20.48
N THR A 86 7.86 -6.80 20.29
CA THR A 86 9.01 -6.12 19.67
C THR A 86 8.72 -5.78 18.22
N VAL A 87 8.25 -6.74 17.42
CA VAL A 87 7.90 -6.49 16.00
C VAL A 87 6.80 -5.44 15.86
N LYS A 88 5.80 -5.47 16.75
CA LYS A 88 4.75 -4.44 16.76
C LYS A 88 5.30 -3.04 17.03
N LYS A 89 6.18 -2.90 18.02
CA LYS A 89 6.87 -1.63 18.31
C LYS A 89 7.70 -1.16 17.11
N TRP A 90 8.43 -2.07 16.46
CA TRP A 90 9.19 -1.73 15.26
C TRP A 90 8.28 -1.24 14.15
N LEU A 91 7.12 -1.88 13.91
CA LEU A 91 6.16 -1.36 12.94
C LEU A 91 5.68 0.04 13.31
N ASP A 92 5.32 0.28 14.58
CA ASP A 92 4.88 1.59 15.05
C ASP A 92 5.95 2.67 14.83
N VAL A 93 7.24 2.33 15.00
CA VAL A 93 8.37 3.22 14.69
C VAL A 93 8.48 3.49 13.19
N LEU A 94 8.45 2.44 12.36
CA LEU A 94 8.52 2.59 10.89
C LEU A 94 7.35 3.42 10.33
N GLU A 95 6.16 3.32 10.92
CA GLU A 95 5.00 4.16 10.57
C GLU A 95 5.22 5.64 10.95
N ARG A 96 5.73 5.92 12.16
CA ARG A 96 6.06 7.30 12.60
C ARG A 96 7.15 7.97 11.76
N MET A 97 8.02 7.16 11.18
CA MET A 97 9.11 7.63 10.31
C MET A 97 8.70 7.76 8.84
N TYR A 98 7.43 7.53 8.51
CA TYR A 98 6.93 7.54 7.15
C TYR A 98 7.73 6.61 6.20
N LEU A 99 8.19 5.46 6.72
CA LEU A 99 8.78 4.41 5.89
C LEU A 99 7.71 3.47 5.35
N VAL A 100 6.75 3.13 6.21
CA VAL A 100 5.63 2.24 5.88
C VAL A 100 4.32 2.79 6.43
N PHE A 101 3.19 2.30 5.94
CA PHE A 101 1.88 2.53 6.53
C PHE A 101 1.06 1.23 6.50
N ALA A 102 0.25 1.03 7.53
CA ALA A 102 -0.60 -0.16 7.66
C ALA A 102 -2.05 0.09 7.21
N VAL A 103 -2.51 -0.68 6.23
CA VAL A 103 -3.92 -0.75 5.83
C VAL A 103 -4.58 -1.89 6.60
N ARG A 104 -5.55 -1.58 7.46
CA ARG A 104 -6.24 -2.58 8.29
C ARG A 104 -7.53 -3.07 7.66
N SER A 105 -8.03 -4.19 8.15
CA SER A 105 -9.27 -4.78 7.64
C SER A 105 -10.47 -3.89 7.95
N TYR A 106 -11.34 -3.69 6.97
CA TYR A 106 -12.68 -3.17 7.19
C TYR A 106 -13.52 -4.23 7.92
N THR A 107 -14.01 -3.88 9.10
CA THR A 107 -15.02 -4.65 9.81
C THR A 107 -16.01 -3.72 10.48
N LYS A 108 -17.31 -4.02 10.39
CA LYS A 108 -18.36 -3.27 11.11
C LYS A 108 -18.17 -3.22 12.64
N ASN A 109 -17.40 -4.16 13.19
CA ASN A 109 -17.07 -4.22 14.61
C ASN A 109 -15.60 -3.81 14.82
N LEU A 110 -15.38 -2.57 15.26
CA LEU A 110 -14.04 -1.97 15.46
C LEU A 110 -13.08 -2.86 16.27
N PRO A 111 -13.48 -3.45 17.42
CA PRO A 111 -12.63 -4.40 18.15
C PRO A 111 -12.11 -5.58 17.31
N ARG A 112 -12.92 -6.11 16.39
CA ARG A 112 -12.49 -7.22 15.52
C ARG A 112 -11.50 -6.77 14.44
N ALA A 113 -11.50 -5.50 14.01
CA ALA A 113 -10.51 -4.98 13.07
C ALA A 113 -9.11 -4.99 13.68
N VAL A 114 -8.99 -4.68 14.97
CA VAL A 114 -7.70 -4.58 15.69
C VAL A 114 -6.96 -5.92 15.74
N ILE A 115 -7.69 -7.03 15.76
CA ILE A 115 -7.13 -8.39 15.86
C ILE A 115 -6.66 -8.90 14.49
N LYS A 116 -7.22 -8.40 13.39
CA LYS A 116 -6.87 -8.87 12.05
C LYS A 116 -5.49 -8.36 11.62
N PRO A 117 -4.67 -9.21 10.97
CA PRO A 117 -3.39 -8.80 10.41
C PRO A 117 -3.56 -7.62 9.44
N PRO A 118 -2.75 -6.55 9.52
CA PRO A 118 -2.75 -5.50 8.52
C PRO A 118 -2.11 -5.96 7.20
N LYS A 119 -2.38 -5.24 6.11
CA LYS A 119 -1.46 -5.15 4.97
C LYS A 119 -0.50 -3.99 5.22
N VAL A 120 0.78 -4.16 4.93
CA VAL A 120 1.79 -3.10 5.12
C VAL A 120 2.35 -2.70 3.76
N TYR A 121 2.38 -1.39 3.50
CA TYR A 121 2.86 -0.77 2.27
C TYR A 121 3.97 0.22 2.57
N PHE A 122 4.83 0.50 1.59
CA PHE A 122 5.92 1.47 1.70
C PHE A 122 5.52 2.80 1.10
N TYR A 123 5.98 3.91 1.68
CA TYR A 123 5.77 5.25 1.12
C TYR A 123 6.51 5.47 -0.21
N ASP A 124 7.53 4.64 -0.50
CA ASP A 124 8.20 4.59 -1.80
C ASP A 124 8.10 3.19 -2.42
N ASN A 125 7.63 3.12 -3.66
CA ASN A 125 7.58 1.89 -4.46
C ASN A 125 8.96 1.29 -4.71
N GLY A 126 9.99 2.13 -4.74
CA GLY A 126 11.36 1.67 -4.83
C GLY A 126 11.74 0.75 -3.67
N ASP A 127 11.04 0.77 -2.54
CA ASP A 127 11.41 -0.08 -1.41
C ASP A 127 10.88 -1.51 -1.52
N VAL A 128 9.93 -1.74 -2.43
CA VAL A 128 9.29 -3.04 -2.61
C VAL A 128 10.25 -4.04 -3.26
N ILE A 129 10.30 -5.27 -2.72
CA ILE A 129 11.03 -6.39 -3.31
C ILE A 129 9.99 -7.43 -3.74
N GLY A 130 9.55 -7.38 -4.99
CA GLY A 130 8.52 -8.27 -5.50
C GLY A 130 8.36 -8.17 -7.01
N ASN A 131 7.34 -8.85 -7.53
CA ASN A 131 6.96 -8.74 -8.93
C ASN A 131 6.27 -7.39 -9.22
N GLU A 132 6.00 -7.13 -10.49
CA GLU A 132 5.38 -5.88 -10.95
C GLU A 132 3.98 -5.68 -10.36
N GLY A 133 3.27 -6.77 -10.03
CA GLY A 133 1.99 -6.70 -9.34
C GLY A 133 2.10 -6.11 -7.94
N ALA A 134 3.04 -6.60 -7.14
CA ALA A 134 3.28 -6.10 -5.79
C ALA A 134 3.75 -4.64 -5.78
N VAL A 135 4.66 -4.28 -6.71
CA VAL A 135 5.12 -2.89 -6.88
C VAL A 135 3.96 -1.98 -7.30
N PHE A 136 3.10 -2.46 -8.22
CA PHE A 136 1.95 -1.69 -8.69
C PHE A 136 0.88 -1.51 -7.61
N GLU A 137 0.59 -2.55 -6.83
CA GLU A 137 -0.34 -2.44 -5.70
C GLU A 137 0.17 -1.44 -4.66
N ASN A 138 1.47 -1.44 -4.35
CA ASN A 138 2.08 -0.43 -3.47
C ASN A 138 1.93 0.99 -4.02
N LEU A 139 2.13 1.16 -5.33
CA LEU A 139 1.97 2.44 -5.99
C LEU A 139 0.53 2.94 -5.83
N VAL A 140 -0.44 2.08 -6.10
CA VAL A 140 -1.86 2.41 -5.92
C VAL A 140 -2.14 2.77 -4.46
N ALA A 141 -1.70 1.96 -3.49
CA ALA A 141 -1.87 2.23 -2.07
C ALA A 141 -1.34 3.62 -1.67
N THR A 142 -0.14 3.96 -2.13
CA THR A 142 0.54 5.22 -1.83
C THR A 142 -0.18 6.41 -2.42
N GLN A 143 -0.65 6.31 -3.67
CA GLN A 143 -1.40 7.37 -4.33
C GLN A 143 -2.79 7.55 -3.72
N LEU A 144 -3.46 6.45 -3.33
CA LEU A 144 -4.70 6.50 -2.57
C LEU A 144 -4.50 7.22 -1.24
N LEU A 145 -3.47 6.87 -0.46
CA LEU A 145 -3.19 7.51 0.82
C LEU A 145 -2.98 9.03 0.66
N LYS A 146 -2.17 9.45 -0.33
CA LYS A 146 -1.95 10.86 -0.66
C LYS A 146 -3.25 11.58 -1.03
N LYS A 147 -4.10 10.95 -1.85
CA LYS A 147 -5.43 11.48 -2.20
C LYS A 147 -6.28 11.67 -0.94
N LEU A 148 -6.34 10.68 -0.05
CA LEU A 148 -7.16 10.76 1.15
C LEU A 148 -6.68 11.91 2.04
N HIS A 149 -5.38 12.02 2.32
CA HIS A 149 -4.84 13.15 3.10
C HIS A 149 -5.19 14.51 2.47
N PHE A 150 -5.05 14.63 1.14
CA PHE A 150 -5.45 15.86 0.44
C PHE A 150 -6.95 16.19 0.60
N LEU A 151 -7.82 15.18 0.51
CA LEU A 151 -9.27 15.37 0.70
C LEU A 151 -9.62 15.70 2.14
N GLU A 152 -8.95 15.09 3.12
CA GLU A 152 -9.10 15.44 4.55
C GLU A 152 -8.69 16.90 4.80
N ASP A 153 -7.53 17.31 4.31
CA ASP A 153 -7.02 18.68 4.47
C ASP A 153 -7.89 19.73 3.77
N ARG A 154 -8.42 19.40 2.57
CA ARG A 154 -9.23 20.32 1.77
C ARG A 154 -10.66 20.43 2.26
N ASP A 155 -11.31 19.31 2.55
CA ASP A 155 -12.76 19.24 2.78
C ASP A 155 -13.12 19.05 4.27
N GLY A 156 -12.17 18.66 5.12
CA GLY A 156 -12.38 18.46 6.56
C GLY A 156 -13.14 17.19 6.96
N TYR A 157 -13.49 16.32 6.00
CA TYR A 157 -14.05 15.00 6.29
C TYR A 157 -12.97 14.03 6.72
N ARG A 158 -13.32 13.04 7.53
CA ARG A 158 -12.44 11.92 7.84
C ARG A 158 -12.50 10.86 6.76
N TYR A 159 -11.32 10.46 6.28
CA TYR A 159 -11.16 9.39 5.31
C TYR A 159 -10.36 8.21 5.91
N GLU A 160 -10.68 7.00 5.45
CA GLU A 160 -9.92 5.81 5.85
C GLU A 160 -9.65 4.89 4.66
N LEU A 161 -8.42 4.39 4.59
CA LEU A 161 -8.05 3.31 3.67
C LEU A 161 -8.06 1.98 4.42
N ARG A 162 -8.90 1.05 3.96
CA ARG A 162 -9.05 -0.29 4.53
C ARG A 162 -8.93 -1.36 3.45
N TYR A 163 -8.71 -2.62 3.82
CA TYR A 163 -8.88 -3.77 2.90
C TYR A 163 -10.08 -4.62 3.33
N ILE A 164 -10.68 -5.40 2.44
CA ILE A 164 -11.78 -6.30 2.79
C ILE A 164 -11.34 -7.74 2.64
N ARG A 165 -11.53 -8.57 3.67
CA ARG A 165 -11.36 -10.02 3.59
C ARG A 165 -12.29 -10.76 4.53
N ASP A 166 -12.98 -11.79 4.01
CA ASP A 166 -13.83 -12.68 4.79
C ASP A 166 -13.19 -14.05 5.07
N LYS A 167 -13.93 -14.91 5.77
CA LYS A 167 -13.48 -16.25 6.17
C LYS A 167 -13.38 -17.21 4.98
N GLU A 168 -14.14 -16.96 3.93
CA GLU A 168 -14.10 -17.72 2.68
C GLU A 168 -12.93 -17.31 1.78
N GLY A 169 -12.10 -16.36 2.22
CA GLY A 169 -10.92 -15.90 1.50
C GLY A 169 -11.21 -14.91 0.38
N ARG A 170 -12.45 -14.38 0.28
CA ARG A 170 -12.77 -13.34 -0.69
C ARG A 170 -12.15 -12.03 -0.23
N GLU A 171 -11.40 -11.40 -1.12
CA GLU A 171 -10.59 -10.24 -0.83
C GLU A 171 -10.83 -9.11 -1.84
N VAL A 172 -10.84 -7.87 -1.36
CA VAL A 172 -10.74 -6.64 -2.18
C VAL A 172 -9.63 -5.81 -1.57
N ASP A 173 -8.71 -5.36 -2.43
CA ASP A 173 -7.44 -4.76 -2.00
C ASP A 173 -7.65 -3.49 -1.17
N PHE A 174 -8.51 -2.60 -1.63
CA PHE A 174 -8.81 -1.35 -0.94
C PHE A 174 -10.30 -1.03 -0.88
N ALA A 175 -10.69 -0.36 0.20
CA ALA A 175 -11.97 0.28 0.42
C ALA A 175 -11.69 1.67 1.00
N ILE A 176 -12.19 2.69 0.33
CA ILE A 176 -12.18 4.07 0.83
C ILE A 176 -13.45 4.28 1.63
N LEU A 177 -13.29 4.74 2.87
CA LEU A 177 -14.39 5.18 3.70
C LEU A 177 -14.34 6.70 3.84
N LYS A 178 -15.50 7.33 3.80
CA LYS A 178 -15.73 8.73 4.15
C LYS A 178 -16.73 8.76 5.31
N GLU A 179 -16.35 9.38 6.43
CA GLU A 179 -17.19 9.41 7.66
C GLU A 179 -17.68 8.01 8.09
N GLY A 180 -16.80 7.01 7.95
CA GLY A 180 -17.10 5.61 8.28
C GLY A 180 -18.01 4.86 7.28
N MET A 181 -18.49 5.52 6.22
CA MET A 181 -19.28 4.89 5.15
C MET A 181 -18.40 4.53 3.97
N ILE A 182 -18.61 3.36 3.35
CA ILE A 182 -17.84 2.94 2.17
C ILE A 182 -18.26 3.79 0.97
N GLU A 183 -17.31 4.57 0.46
CA GLU A 183 -17.46 5.39 -0.74
C GLU A 183 -17.05 4.61 -1.99
N GLU A 184 -15.86 3.98 -1.96
CA GLU A 184 -15.30 3.28 -3.11
C GLU A 184 -14.66 1.93 -2.74
N LEU A 185 -14.93 0.91 -3.55
CA LEU A 185 -14.19 -0.36 -3.53
C LEU A 185 -13.19 -0.41 -4.68
N ILE A 186 -11.95 -0.82 -4.42
CA ILE A 186 -10.88 -0.80 -5.40
C ILE A 186 -10.15 -2.14 -5.40
N GLU A 187 -10.10 -2.76 -6.58
CA GLU A 187 -9.28 -3.94 -6.88
C GLU A 187 -8.10 -3.51 -7.76
N VAL A 188 -6.91 -4.05 -7.51
CA VAL A 188 -5.71 -3.74 -8.29
C VAL A 188 -5.21 -4.97 -9.03
N LYS A 189 -4.93 -4.81 -10.33
CA LYS A 189 -4.34 -5.86 -11.16
C LYS A 189 -3.24 -5.32 -12.04
N PHE A 190 -2.23 -6.13 -12.31
CA PHE A 190 -1.19 -5.73 -13.26
C PHE A 190 -1.68 -5.88 -14.71
N SER A 191 -2.11 -7.08 -15.12
CA SER A 191 -2.38 -7.37 -16.55
C SER A 191 -3.72 -8.00 -16.91
N ASP A 192 -4.47 -8.53 -15.95
CA ASP A 192 -5.78 -9.16 -16.19
C ASP A 192 -6.91 -8.11 -16.11
N ASP A 193 -7.54 -7.84 -17.25
CA ASP A 193 -8.65 -6.88 -17.37
C ASP A 193 -10.00 -7.48 -17.00
N LYS A 194 -10.09 -8.80 -16.77
CA LYS A 194 -11.33 -9.43 -16.32
C LYS A 194 -11.66 -8.97 -14.91
N ILE A 195 -12.88 -8.48 -14.75
CA ILE A 195 -13.37 -8.01 -13.45
C ILE A 195 -13.32 -9.14 -12.41
N SER A 196 -12.66 -8.86 -11.29
CA SER A 196 -12.54 -9.73 -10.13
C SER A 196 -13.90 -10.21 -9.62
N LYS A 197 -14.00 -11.51 -9.37
CA LYS A 197 -15.21 -12.11 -8.80
C LYS A 197 -15.47 -11.60 -7.38
N HIS A 198 -14.42 -11.30 -6.63
CA HIS A 198 -14.52 -10.77 -5.28
C HIS A 198 -15.02 -9.32 -5.29
N LEU A 199 -14.48 -8.48 -6.18
CA LEU A 199 -14.99 -7.12 -6.38
C LEU A 199 -16.47 -7.14 -6.77
N LYS A 200 -16.89 -7.99 -7.71
CA LYS A 200 -18.32 -8.16 -8.07
C LYS A 200 -19.18 -8.53 -6.87
N TYR A 201 -18.72 -9.50 -6.08
CA TYR A 201 -19.43 -9.95 -4.89
C TYR A 201 -19.62 -8.81 -3.89
N TYR A 202 -18.56 -8.07 -3.55
CA TYR A 202 -18.63 -6.98 -2.57
C TYR A 202 -19.31 -5.73 -3.09
N ALA A 203 -19.17 -5.38 -4.37
CA ALA A 203 -19.92 -4.29 -4.98
C ALA A 203 -21.43 -4.54 -4.89
N LYS A 204 -21.89 -5.78 -5.10
CA LYS A 204 -23.30 -6.16 -4.91
C LYS A 204 -23.72 -6.16 -3.43
N LYS A 205 -22.87 -6.70 -2.55
CA LYS A 205 -23.18 -6.88 -1.12
C LYS A 205 -23.19 -5.59 -0.32
N LEU A 206 -22.24 -4.70 -0.60
CA LEU A 206 -22.01 -3.46 0.14
C LEU A 206 -22.60 -2.24 -0.56
N ASN A 207 -22.87 -2.34 -1.87
CA ASN A 207 -23.46 -1.28 -2.69
C ASN A 207 -22.80 0.10 -2.46
N PRO A 208 -21.47 0.21 -2.65
CA PRO A 208 -20.76 1.48 -2.52
C PRO A 208 -21.21 2.46 -3.61
N GLU A 209 -20.84 3.74 -3.47
CA GLU A 209 -21.05 4.73 -4.53
C GLU A 209 -20.26 4.37 -5.79
N LYS A 210 -19.03 3.87 -5.61
CA LYS A 210 -18.12 3.49 -6.69
C LYS A 210 -17.49 2.11 -6.46
N ALA A 211 -17.27 1.38 -7.55
CA ALA A 211 -16.44 0.19 -7.55
C ALA A 211 -15.52 0.22 -8.77
N THR A 212 -14.22 0.07 -8.54
CA THR A 212 -13.19 0.27 -9.55
C THR A 212 -12.21 -0.89 -9.55
N GLN A 213 -11.85 -1.40 -10.72
CA GLN A 213 -10.69 -2.26 -10.91
C GLN A 213 -9.63 -1.47 -11.68
N ILE A 214 -8.49 -1.22 -11.06
CA ILE A 214 -7.37 -0.53 -11.68
C ILE A 214 -6.44 -1.58 -12.28
N VAL A 215 -6.19 -1.49 -13.59
CA VAL A 215 -5.40 -2.48 -14.33
C VAL A 215 -4.21 -1.80 -15.00
N ALA A 216 -2.97 -2.12 -14.58
CA ALA A 216 -1.76 -1.41 -15.01
C ALA A 216 -1.55 -1.41 -16.53
N THR A 217 -1.73 -2.57 -17.18
CA THR A 217 -1.50 -2.72 -18.62
C THR A 217 -2.75 -2.49 -19.48
N LEU A 218 -3.83 -1.96 -18.90
CA LEU A 218 -5.08 -1.75 -19.62
C LEU A 218 -4.94 -0.67 -20.68
N LYS A 219 -5.28 -1.02 -21.93
CA LYS A 219 -5.23 -0.09 -23.07
C LYS A 219 -6.44 0.84 -23.10
N HIS A 220 -7.63 0.29 -22.91
CA HIS A 220 -8.89 1.01 -22.99
C HIS A 220 -9.71 0.77 -21.74
N SER A 221 -10.09 1.86 -21.07
CA SER A 221 -10.98 1.81 -19.92
C SER A 221 -12.40 1.45 -20.36
N TYR A 222 -13.12 0.70 -19.54
CA TYR A 222 -14.51 0.30 -19.82
C TYR A 222 -15.30 0.16 -18.52
N SER A 223 -16.62 0.10 -18.62
CA SER A 223 -17.50 -0.12 -17.47
C SER A 223 -18.40 -1.34 -17.70
N SER A 224 -18.72 -2.06 -16.63
CA SER A 224 -19.66 -3.17 -16.65
C SER A 224 -20.59 -3.09 -15.44
N GLY A 225 -21.83 -2.68 -15.67
CA GLY A 225 -22.75 -2.33 -14.59
C GLY A 225 -22.21 -1.17 -13.76
N LYS A 226 -22.11 -1.35 -12.44
CA LYS A 226 -21.56 -0.34 -11.50
C LYS A 226 -20.03 -0.38 -11.35
N ILE A 227 -19.33 -1.28 -12.06
CA ILE A 227 -17.88 -1.46 -11.91
C ILE A 227 -17.16 -0.81 -13.08
N ASN A 228 -16.23 0.09 -12.78
CA ASN A 228 -15.33 0.70 -13.74
C ASN A 228 -14.02 -0.09 -13.80
N VAL A 229 -13.49 -0.34 -14.99
CA VAL A 229 -12.17 -0.94 -15.19
C VAL A 229 -11.30 0.10 -15.87
N LEU A 230 -10.35 0.63 -15.13
CA LEU A 230 -9.60 1.83 -15.51
C LEU A 230 -8.10 1.53 -15.57
N ASN A 231 -7.39 2.20 -16.47
CA ASN A 231 -5.93 2.24 -16.40
C ASN A 231 -5.51 3.23 -15.29
N PRO A 232 -4.30 3.11 -14.72
CA PRO A 232 -3.88 3.95 -13.60
C PRO A 232 -3.86 5.45 -13.95
N VAL A 233 -3.45 5.80 -15.17
CA VAL A 233 -3.38 7.22 -15.59
C VAL A 233 -4.79 7.84 -15.61
N THR A 234 -5.79 7.13 -16.12
CA THR A 234 -7.19 7.57 -16.11
C THR A 234 -7.73 7.69 -14.70
N TYR A 235 -7.45 6.70 -13.83
CA TYR A 235 -7.94 6.72 -12.45
C TYR A 235 -7.36 7.90 -11.66
N PHE A 236 -6.02 8.06 -11.67
CA PHE A 236 -5.36 9.12 -10.92
C PHE A 236 -5.47 10.50 -11.59
N GLY A 237 -5.70 10.56 -12.90
CA GLY A 237 -5.95 11.82 -13.62
C GLY A 237 -7.30 12.46 -13.29
N GLN A 238 -8.23 11.74 -12.68
CA GLN A 238 -9.49 12.29 -12.17
C GLN A 238 -9.34 12.94 -10.78
N LEU A 239 -8.15 12.90 -10.19
CA LEU A 239 -7.94 13.27 -8.78
C LEU A 239 -7.45 14.70 -8.57
N PHE A 240 -7.16 15.43 -9.66
CA PHE A 240 -6.75 16.84 -9.66
C PHE A 240 -7.44 17.59 -10.80
#